data_AF-A0A1V5APB5-F1
#
_entry.id   AF-A0A1V5APB5-F1
#
_cell.length_a   1.000
_cell.length_b   1.000
_cell.length_c   1.000
_cell.angle_alpha   90.00
_cell.angle_beta   90.00
_cell.angle_gamma   90.00
#
_symmetry.space_group_name_H-M   'P 1'
#
loop_
_entity.id
_entity.type
_entity.pdbx_description
1 polymer ?
#
loop_
_entity_poly.entity_id
_entity_poly.type
_entity_poly.pdbx_seq_one_letter_code
_entity_poly.pdbx_strand_id
1 'polypeptide(L)'
;MKGLDKADARAIKARIGELRIDPYTPRQQCDILKEKGKRPPLYRMRAGKYWVEYFIEADTVYISKIFPRSVILTMGKAIRN
;
A
#
# COMPACT_ATOMS: atom_id res chain seq x y z
N MET A 1 4.93 6.68 18.08
CA MET A 1 5.01 5.79 16.90
C MET A 1 6.46 5.39 16.72
N LYS A 2 6.79 4.09 16.66
CA LYS A 2 8.14 3.66 16.25
C LYS A 2 8.32 4.15 14.81
N GLY A 3 9.33 4.98 14.56
CA GLY A 3 9.62 5.49 13.22
C GLY A 3 9.87 4.36 12.23
N LEU A 4 9.62 4.62 10.95
CA LEU A 4 9.94 3.68 9.88
C LEU A 4 11.46 3.49 9.82
N ASP A 5 11.95 2.26 9.98
CA ASP A 5 13.39 2.00 9.89
C ASP A 5 13.91 2.26 8.46
N LYS A 6 15.20 2.59 8.35
CA LYS A 6 15.84 2.92 7.07
C LYS A 6 15.83 1.75 6.08
N ALA A 7 15.95 0.51 6.55
CA ALA A 7 15.87 -0.65 5.68
C ALA A 7 14.45 -0.82 5.12
N ASP A 8 13.44 -0.69 5.99
CA ASP A 8 12.04 -0.76 5.60
C ASP A 8 11.66 0.36 4.62
N ALA A 9 12.12 1.60 4.86
CA ALA A 9 11.90 2.74 3.97
C ALA A 9 12.47 2.51 2.57
N ARG A 10 13.69 1.95 2.48
CA ARG A 10 14.32 1.60 1.19
C ARG A 10 13.54 0.53 0.45
N ALA A 11 13.12 -0.52 1.16
CA ALA A 11 12.33 -1.61 0.58
C ALA A 11 10.99 -1.10 0.05
N ILE A 12 10.27 -0.28 0.83
CA ILE A 12 9.00 0.33 0.41
C ILE A 12 9.20 1.20 -0.82
N LYS A 13 10.23 2.07 -0.84
CA LYS A 13 10.51 2.96 -1.97
C LYS A 13 10.79 2.17 -3.26
N ALA A 14 11.54 1.07 -3.18
CA ALA A 14 11.79 0.21 -4.34
C ALA A 14 10.49 -0.35 -4.92
N ARG A 15 9.59 -0.86 -4.05
CA ARG A 15 8.29 -1.41 -4.49
C ARG A 15 7.34 -0.35 -5.04
N ILE A 16 7.34 0.85 -4.47
CA ILE A 16 6.59 1.98 -5.05
C ILE A 16 7.13 2.33 -6.44
N GLY A 17 8.44 2.25 -6.66
CA GLY A 17 9.03 2.45 -7.99
C GLY A 17 8.48 1.50 -9.05
N GLU A 18 8.22 0.24 -8.69
CA GLU A 18 7.66 -0.77 -9.59
C GLU A 18 6.20 -0.47 -10.01
N LEU A 19 5.44 0.31 -9.21
CA LEU A 19 4.08 0.73 -9.56
C LEU A 19 4.05 1.64 -10.78
N ARG A 20 5.17 2.33 -11.09
CA ARG A 20 5.26 3.17 -12.30
C ARG A 20 5.26 2.35 -13.59
N ILE A 21 5.63 1.07 -13.50
CA ILE A 21 5.69 0.15 -14.64
C ILE A 21 4.38 -0.61 -14.76
N ASP A 22 3.91 -1.17 -13.65
CA ASP A 22 2.65 -1.90 -13.57
C ASP A 22 2.04 -1.69 -12.18
N PRO A 23 0.98 -0.89 -12.04
CA PRO A 23 0.33 -0.64 -10.76
C PRO A 23 -0.84 -1.59 -10.48
N TYR A 24 -1.07 -2.63 -11.29
CA TYR A 24 -2.26 -3.47 -11.16
C TYR A 24 -1.94 -4.92 -10.80
N THR A 25 -0.84 -5.46 -11.32
CA THR A 25 -0.57 -6.91 -11.24
C THR A 25 0.13 -7.30 -9.93
N PRO A 26 -0.43 -8.27 -9.17
CA PRO A 26 0.28 -8.87 -8.03
C PRO A 26 1.59 -9.51 -8.46
N ARG A 27 2.63 -9.41 -7.63
CA ARG A 27 3.97 -9.93 -7.91
C ARG A 27 4.47 -10.78 -6.75
N GLN A 28 5.55 -11.52 -6.97
CA GLN A 28 6.17 -12.30 -5.91
C GLN A 28 6.50 -11.39 -4.70
N GLN A 29 5.95 -11.73 -3.54
CA GLN A 29 6.08 -10.97 -2.27
C GLN A 29 5.45 -9.57 -2.27
N CYS A 30 4.66 -9.25 -3.30
CA CYS A 30 4.04 -7.95 -3.53
C CYS A 30 2.57 -8.16 -3.93
N ASP A 31 1.75 -8.54 -2.95
CA ASP A 31 0.32 -8.74 -3.14
C ASP A 31 -0.35 -7.39 -3.43
N ILE A 32 -1.08 -7.26 -4.55
CA ILE A 32 -1.88 -6.08 -4.89
C ILE A 32 -3.36 -6.43 -4.85
N LEU A 33 -4.11 -5.76 -3.98
CA LEU A 33 -5.53 -5.97 -3.78
C LEU A 33 -6.30 -4.72 -4.19
N LYS A 34 -7.29 -4.88 -5.06
CA LYS A 34 -8.21 -3.81 -5.45
C LYS A 34 -9.39 -3.74 -4.47
N GLU A 35 -9.61 -2.59 -3.88
CA GLU A 35 -10.76 -2.31 -3.03
C GLU A 35 -12.03 -2.11 -3.89
N LYS A 36 -13.12 -2.76 -3.49
CA LYS A 36 -14.43 -2.58 -4.15
C LYS A 36 -15.17 -1.37 -3.57
N GLY A 37 -15.95 -0.69 -4.40
CA GLY A 37 -16.90 0.34 -3.95
C GLY A 37 -16.33 1.75 -3.73
N LYS A 38 -15.07 2.01 -4.06
CA LYS A 38 -14.47 3.36 -3.98
C LYS A 38 -14.18 3.91 -5.39
N ARG A 39 -14.36 5.23 -5.55
CA ARG A 39 -14.00 5.99 -6.76
C ARG A 39 -13.10 7.16 -6.36
N PRO A 40 -11.89 7.30 -6.95
CA PRO A 40 -11.22 6.31 -7.81
C PRO A 40 -10.96 4.98 -7.07
N PRO A 41 -10.74 3.86 -7.78
CA PRO A 41 -10.45 2.59 -7.15
C PRO A 41 -9.19 2.69 -6.27
N LEU A 42 -9.32 2.29 -5.00
CA LEU A 42 -8.16 2.15 -4.12
C LEU A 42 -7.54 0.77 -4.28
N TYR A 43 -6.23 0.72 -4.14
CA TYR A 43 -5.41 -0.46 -4.19
C TYR A 43 -4.58 -0.54 -2.92
N ARG A 44 -4.32 -1.76 -2.44
CA ARG A 44 -3.39 -2.03 -1.35
C ARG A 44 -2.28 -2.95 -1.85
N MET A 45 -1.04 -2.48 -1.75
CA MET A 45 0.14 -3.25 -2.09
C MET A 45 0.89 -3.66 -0.82
N ARG A 46 1.29 -4.93 -0.73
CA ARG A 46 2.19 -5.40 0.32
C ARG A 46 3.63 -4.99 0.01
N ALA A 47 4.27 -4.30 0.94
CA ALA A 47 5.70 -4.00 0.91
C ALA A 47 6.33 -4.45 2.23
N GLY A 48 6.80 -5.70 2.27
CA GLY A 48 7.37 -6.30 3.47
C GLY A 48 6.35 -6.39 4.61
N LYS A 49 6.59 -5.64 5.69
CA LYS A 49 5.76 -5.57 6.89
C LYS A 49 4.67 -4.51 6.83
N TYR A 50 4.56 -3.78 5.72
CA TYR A 50 3.67 -2.64 5.56
C TYR A 50 2.69 -2.85 4.41
N TRP A 51 1.51 -2.26 4.56
CA TRP A 51 0.58 -1.99 3.48
C TRP A 51 0.81 -0.59 2.94
N VAL A 52 0.81 -0.47 1.62
CA VAL A 52 0.80 0.78 0.89
C VAL A 52 -0.55 0.91 0.22
N GLU A 53 -1.36 1.88 0.64
CA GLU A 53 -2.63 2.23 0.00
C GLU A 53 -2.37 3.30 -1.06
N TYR A 54 -2.89 3.08 -2.27
CA TYR A 54 -2.75 4.02 -3.39
C TYR A 54 -3.97 3.99 -4.30
N PHE A 55 -4.11 5.01 -5.14
CA PHE A 55 -5.06 5.04 -6.25
C PHE A 55 -4.37 5.57 -7.50
N ILE A 56 -5.04 5.43 -8.64
CA ILE A 56 -4.54 5.87 -9.93
C ILE A 56 -5.56 6.84 -10.51
N GLU A 57 -5.09 8.01 -10.91
CA GLU A 57 -5.90 9.04 -11.54
C GLU A 57 -5.08 9.69 -12.66
N ALA A 58 -5.67 9.79 -13.86
CA ALA A 58 -5.01 10.37 -15.04
C ALA A 58 -3.56 9.84 -15.25
N ASP A 59 -3.38 8.52 -15.17
CA ASP A 59 -2.09 7.82 -15.31
C ASP A 59 -1.04 8.12 -14.21
N THR A 60 -1.45 8.81 -13.15
CA THR A 60 -0.60 9.11 -12.00
C THR A 60 -0.96 8.22 -10.82
N VAL A 61 0.07 7.59 -10.22
CA VAL A 61 -0.07 6.77 -9.00
C VAL A 61 0.05 7.69 -7.77
N TYR A 62 -1.00 7.76 -6.96
CA TYR A 62 -1.04 8.54 -5.73
C TYR A 62 -0.99 7.63 -4.51
N ILE A 63 0.04 7.80 -3.68
CA ILE A 63 0.16 7.06 -2.41
C ILE A 63 -0.67 7.78 -1.34
N SER A 64 -1.73 7.12 -0.87
CA SER A 64 -2.64 7.63 0.16
C SER A 64 -2.05 7.42 1.56
N LYS A 65 -1.64 6.18 1.89
CA LYS A 65 -1.20 5.80 3.24
C LYS A 65 -0.18 4.67 3.22
N ILE A 66 0.67 4.66 4.25
CA ILE A 66 1.57 3.54 4.54
C ILE A 66 1.40 3.17 6.02
N PHE A 67 1.09 1.91 6.30
CA PHE A 67 0.82 1.45 7.67
C PHE A 67 1.23 -0.01 7.88
N PRO A 68 1.55 -0.44 9.12
CA PRO A 68 1.96 -1.81 9.38
C PRO A 68 0.86 -2.82 9.05
N ARG A 69 1.24 -4.00 8.55
CA ARG A 69 0.31 -5.10 8.25
C ARG A 69 -0.44 -5.63 9.47
N SER A 70 0.15 -5.51 10.66
CA SER A 70 -0.50 -5.87 11.93
C SER A 70 -1.69 -4.97 12.26
N VAL A 71 -1.80 -3.80 11.64
CA VAL A 71 -2.97 -2.95 11.78
C VAL A 71 -4.05 -3.47 10.83
N ILE A 72 -5.00 -4.24 11.38
CA ILE A 72 -6.23 -4.59 10.68
C ILE A 72 -7.08 -3.33 10.61
N LEU A 73 -7.10 -2.68 9.44
CA LEU A 73 -8.07 -1.62 9.15
C LEU A 73 -9.42 -2.28 8.83
N THR A 74 -10.18 -2.64 9.86
CA THR A 74 -11.61 -2.90 9.71
C THR A 74 -12.26 -1.55 9.38
N MET A 75 -12.89 -1.43 8.20
CA MET A 75 -13.56 -0.20 7.81
C MET A 75 -14.57 0.20 8.90
N GLY A 76 -14.30 1.31 9.58
CA GLY A 76 -15.22 1.91 10.56
C GLY A 76 -14.67 2.12 11.98
N LYS A 77 -13.63 1.40 12.41
CA LYS A 77 -13.01 1.66 13.74
C LYS A 77 -11.59 1.10 13.77
N ALA A 78 -10.63 1.98 14.06
CA ALA A 78 -9.28 1.57 14.42
C ALA A 78 -9.34 0.87 15.79
N ILE A 79 -9.42 -0.46 15.79
CA ILE A 79 -9.16 -1.25 16.99
C ILE A 79 -7.65 -1.40 17.08
N ARG A 80 -7.04 -0.68 18.02
CA ARG A 80 -5.68 -0.98 18.49
C ARG A 80 -5.80 -2.18 19.42
N ASN A 81 -5.05 -3.24 19.11
CA ASN A 81 -4.74 -4.27 20.11
C ASN A 81 -3.67 -3.74 21.06
#